data_AF-U4TV31-F1
#
_entry.id   AF-U4TV31-F1
#
_cell.length_a   1.000
_cell.length_b   1.000
_cell.length_c   1.000
_cell.angle_alpha   90.00
_cell.angle_beta   90.00
_cell.angle_gamma   90.00
#
_symmetry.space_group_name_H-M   'P 1'
#
loop_
_entity.id
_entity.type
_entity.pdbx_description
1 polymer ?
#
loop_
_entity_poly.entity_id
_entity_poly.type
_entity_poly.pdbx_seq_one_letter_code
_entity_poly.pdbx_strand_id
1 'polypeptide(L)'
;MLDEFDYKSLQTLTEMHLSSNTAFYLFQEKDSYGNEVSRLARPLPVEYLLVDVPASTPVVPTYTFNSDPSKQPFPVENRFVDGHIQDFNALSTYLQQFAFDEFYEAINDFHLLLYIATMDMLPMRENLEPLLEALKNKDRNAAVEWSRTEQWATLEQLIAASSPPPSR
;
A
#
# COMPACT_ATOMS: atom_id res chain seq x y z
N MET A 1 31.84 19.44 53.48
CA MET A 1 31.82 18.37 52.47
C MET A 1 30.35 18.01 52.27
N LEU A 2 29.61 18.93 51.66
CA LEU A 2 28.24 18.71 51.22
C LEU A 2 28.35 18.29 49.76
N ASP A 3 27.72 17.17 49.45
CA ASP A 3 28.07 16.28 48.35
C ASP A 3 28.01 16.95 46.98
N GLU A 4 29.15 16.91 46.29
CA GLU A 4 29.34 17.24 44.87
C GLU A 4 28.44 16.38 43.95
N PHE A 5 27.84 15.33 44.50
CA PHE A 5 26.90 14.43 43.85
C PHE A 5 25.52 15.07 43.63
N ASP A 6 25.05 15.93 44.55
CA ASP A 6 23.71 16.53 44.50
C ASP A 6 23.64 17.72 43.52
N TYR A 7 24.76 18.41 43.33
CA TYR A 7 24.84 19.54 42.39
C TYR A 7 24.86 19.06 40.93
N LYS A 8 25.50 17.92 40.64
CA LYS A 8 25.52 17.32 39.30
C LYS A 8 24.16 16.74 38.91
N SER A 9 23.43 16.09 39.82
CA SER A 9 22.07 15.61 39.56
C SER A 9 21.09 16.75 39.27
N LEU A 10 21.18 17.85 40.01
CA LEU A 10 20.36 19.05 39.78
C LEU A 10 20.72 19.76 38.46
N GLN A 11 22.01 19.85 38.10
CA GLN A 11 22.42 20.37 36.81
C GLN A 11 21.92 19.50 35.64
N THR A 12 21.98 18.17 35.77
CA THR A 12 21.52 17.26 34.70
C THR A 12 20.00 17.33 34.48
N LEU A 13 19.21 17.50 35.55
CA LEU A 13 17.75 17.70 35.47
C LEU A 13 17.37 19.05 34.85
N THR A 14 18.17 20.09 35.12
CA THR A 14 17.96 21.43 34.56
C THR A 14 18.37 21.47 33.08
N GLU A 15 19.46 20.79 32.70
CA GLU A 15 19.94 20.70 31.31
C GLU A 15 19.02 19.84 30.42
N MET A 16 18.42 18.76 30.93
CA MET A 16 17.36 18.03 30.21
C MET A 16 16.15 18.91 29.91
N HIS A 17 15.83 19.86 30.79
CA HIS A 17 14.70 20.78 30.60
C HIS A 17 15.01 21.93 29.62
N LEU A 18 16.28 22.23 29.38
CA LEU A 18 16.75 23.30 28.48
C LEU A 18 16.97 22.84 27.03
N SER A 19 17.12 21.53 26.76
CA SER A 19 17.27 21.03 25.38
C SER A 19 15.93 20.88 24.64
N SER A 20 14.81 20.98 25.35
CA SER A 20 13.47 20.85 24.79
C SER A 20 12.61 21.99 25.32
N ASN A 21 12.24 22.92 24.44
CA ASN A 21 11.28 24.00 24.71
C ASN A 21 9.90 23.41 25.04
N THR A 22 9.75 22.85 26.25
CA THR A 22 8.56 22.11 26.65
C THR A 22 7.54 23.09 27.19
N ALA A 23 6.64 23.54 26.31
CA ALA A 23 5.51 24.37 26.72
C ALA A 23 4.59 23.63 27.71
N PHE A 24 3.93 24.37 28.61
CA PHE A 24 2.88 23.82 29.46
C PHE A 24 1.60 23.66 28.62
N TYR A 25 1.22 22.41 28.34
CA TYR A 25 -0.02 22.11 27.63
C TYR A 25 -1.15 21.82 28.63
N LEU A 26 -2.33 22.37 28.36
CA LEU A 26 -3.57 22.09 29.07
C LEU A 26 -4.54 21.40 28.11
N PHE A 27 -5.33 20.45 28.61
CA PHE A 27 -6.44 19.86 27.87
C PHE A 27 -7.74 19.99 28.67
N GLN A 28 -8.88 19.97 27.98
CA GLN A 28 -10.19 20.03 28.61
C GLN A 28 -10.79 18.63 28.74
N GLU A 29 -11.18 18.25 29.95
CA GLU A 29 -11.84 16.98 30.26
C GLU A 29 -13.25 17.24 30.78
N LYS A 30 -14.21 16.38 30.42
CA LYS A 30 -15.54 16.40 31.02
C LYS A 30 -15.55 15.50 32.25
N ASP A 31 -15.88 16.05 33.39
CA ASP A 31 -16.06 15.27 34.62
C ASP A 31 -17.35 14.42 34.57
N SER A 32 -17.58 13.61 35.61
CA SER A 32 -18.79 12.77 35.72
C SER A 32 -20.11 13.56 35.80
N TYR A 33 -20.04 14.88 36.00
CA TYR A 33 -21.18 15.80 36.04
C TYR A 33 -21.35 16.58 34.72
N GLY A 34 -20.47 16.36 33.74
CA GLY A 34 -20.50 17.00 32.43
C GLY A 34 -19.85 18.39 32.37
N ASN A 35 -19.17 18.84 33.43
CA ASN A 35 -18.47 20.12 33.45
C ASN A 35 -17.12 20.02 32.74
N GLU A 36 -16.71 21.08 32.03
CA GLU A 36 -15.39 21.17 31.41
C GLU A 36 -14.34 21.61 32.44
N VAL A 37 -13.32 20.78 32.65
CA VAL A 37 -12.23 21.01 33.59
C VAL A 37 -10.91 21.02 32.83
N SER A 38 -10.12 22.08 32.99
CA SER A 38 -8.77 22.17 32.43
C SER A 38 -7.78 21.37 33.29
N ARG A 39 -7.05 20.44 32.68
CA ARG A 39 -6.01 19.63 33.34
C ARG A 39 -4.66 19.78 32.65
N LEU A 40 -3.58 19.58 33.42
CA LEU A 40 -2.22 19.57 32.91
C LEU A 40 -1.99 18.32 32.05
N ALA A 41 -1.56 18.51 30.80
CA ALA A 41 -1.38 17.44 29.82
C ALA A 41 -0.05 16.67 29.99
N ARG A 42 0.31 16.30 31.24
CA ARG A 42 1.55 15.58 31.53
C ARG A 42 1.31 14.36 32.44
N PRO A 43 1.30 13.13 31.88
CA PRO A 43 1.32 12.81 30.44
C PRO A 43 -0.02 13.14 29.75
N LEU A 44 0.02 13.59 28.50
CA LEU A 44 -1.20 13.83 27.71
C LEU A 44 -1.82 12.47 27.33
N PRO A 45 -3.11 12.22 27.63
CA PRO A 45 -3.75 10.99 27.19
C PRO A 45 -3.88 10.97 25.66
N VAL A 46 -3.45 9.86 25.03
CA VAL A 46 -3.41 9.73 23.56
C VAL A 46 -4.79 9.80 22.90
N GLU A 47 -5.85 9.47 23.63
CA GLU A 47 -7.24 9.53 23.15
C GLU A 47 -7.65 10.95 22.68
N TYR A 48 -7.07 12.00 23.26
CA TYR A 48 -7.30 13.38 22.85
C TYR A 48 -6.66 13.75 21.51
N LEU A 49 -5.81 12.87 20.97
CA LEU A 49 -5.15 13.03 19.68
C LEU A 49 -5.82 12.20 18.58
N LEU A 50 -6.84 11.41 18.94
CA LEU A 50 -7.52 10.50 18.02
C LEU A 50 -8.95 10.99 17.75
N VAL A 51 -9.41 10.71 16.53
CA VAL A 51 -10.80 10.95 16.12
C VAL A 51 -11.31 9.65 15.52
N ASP A 52 -12.46 9.19 16.00
CA ASP A 52 -13.12 8.03 15.44
C ASP A 52 -13.71 8.36 14.06
N VAL A 53 -13.37 7.54 13.08
CA VAL A 53 -13.90 7.61 11.72
C VAL A 53 -14.72 6.34 11.47
N PRO A 54 -16.02 6.44 11.10
CA PRO A 54 -16.81 5.26 10.80
C PRO A 54 -16.25 4.54 9.56
N ALA A 55 -16.09 3.23 9.66
CA ALA A 55 -15.69 2.36 8.56
C ALA A 55 -16.84 1.42 8.18
N SER A 56 -17.14 1.31 6.88
CA SER A 56 -18.16 0.39 6.38
C SER A 56 -17.83 -0.08 4.97
N THR A 57 -18.46 -1.17 4.56
CA THR A 57 -18.48 -1.63 3.17
C THR A 57 -19.87 -1.38 2.57
N PRO A 58 -19.98 -1.13 1.25
CA PRO A 58 -21.27 -1.06 0.58
C PRO A 58 -22.12 -2.32 0.80
N VAL A 59 -23.44 -2.17 0.90
CA VAL A 59 -24.38 -3.30 1.08
C VAL A 59 -24.29 -4.28 -0.08
N VAL A 60 -24.17 -3.76 -1.31
CA VAL A 60 -23.84 -4.54 -2.50
C VAL A 60 -22.36 -4.29 -2.81
N PRO A 61 -21.49 -5.31 -2.74
CA PRO A 61 -20.07 -5.13 -3.00
C PRO A 61 -19.82 -4.56 -4.39
N THR A 62 -19.11 -3.42 -4.44
CA THR A 62 -18.67 -2.80 -5.69
C THR A 62 -17.16 -2.92 -5.77
N TYR A 63 -16.66 -3.75 -6.69
CA TYR A 63 -15.24 -3.95 -6.90
C TYR A 63 -14.74 -3.10 -8.07
N THR A 64 -13.58 -2.46 -7.86
CA THR A 64 -12.85 -1.75 -8.92
C THR A 64 -11.99 -2.74 -9.71
N PHE A 65 -11.25 -3.60 -8.99
CA PHE A 65 -10.38 -4.62 -9.56
C PHE A 65 -11.12 -5.96 -9.69
N ASN A 66 -10.56 -6.84 -10.52
CA ASN A 66 -11.07 -8.19 -10.70
C ASN A 66 -11.10 -8.91 -9.35
N SER A 67 -12.23 -9.54 -9.06
CA SER A 67 -12.48 -10.28 -7.81
C SER A 67 -13.01 -11.69 -8.12
N ASP A 68 -12.69 -12.23 -9.29
CA ASP A 68 -13.09 -13.57 -9.70
C ASP A 68 -12.51 -14.61 -8.73
N PRO A 69 -13.36 -15.32 -7.96
CA PRO A 69 -12.89 -16.28 -6.96
C PRO A 69 -12.33 -17.56 -7.59
N SER A 70 -12.52 -17.78 -8.90
CA SER A 70 -12.00 -18.95 -9.61
C SER A 70 -10.53 -18.84 -9.98
N LYS A 71 -9.98 -17.61 -10.00
CA LYS A 71 -8.60 -17.33 -10.41
C LYS A 71 -7.75 -16.93 -9.21
N GLN A 72 -6.49 -17.32 -9.23
CA GLN A 72 -5.53 -16.92 -8.21
C GLN A 72 -5.10 -15.46 -8.47
N PRO A 73 -5.23 -14.57 -7.47
CA PRO A 73 -4.82 -13.17 -7.60
C PRO A 73 -3.30 -13.06 -7.72
N PHE A 74 -2.82 -11.94 -8.27
CA PHE A 74 -1.38 -11.71 -8.36
C PHE A 74 -0.76 -11.58 -6.96
N PRO A 75 0.45 -12.12 -6.71
CA PRO A 75 1.08 -12.03 -5.38
C PRO A 75 1.21 -10.59 -4.91
N VAL A 76 0.88 -10.33 -3.65
CA VAL A 76 0.94 -8.99 -3.04
C VAL A 76 2.38 -8.57 -2.78
N GLU A 77 2.70 -7.30 -3.04
CA GLU A 77 4.03 -6.72 -2.80
C GLU A 77 4.44 -6.76 -1.31
N ASN A 78 5.74 -6.75 -1.06
CA ASN A 78 6.33 -6.69 0.29
C ASN A 78 5.94 -7.86 1.22
N ARG A 79 5.51 -9.00 0.67
CA ARG A 79 5.16 -10.22 1.42
C ARG A 79 6.10 -11.40 1.15
N PHE A 80 7.38 -11.11 0.93
CA PHE A 80 8.41 -12.13 0.67
C PHE A 80 8.51 -13.19 1.79
N VAL A 81 8.37 -12.76 3.05
CA VAL A 81 8.42 -13.65 4.22
C VAL A 81 7.26 -14.68 4.21
N ASP A 82 6.13 -14.32 3.62
CA ASP A 82 4.96 -15.18 3.48
C ASP A 82 4.98 -16.03 2.19
N GLY A 83 6.08 -15.99 1.44
CA GLY A 83 6.24 -16.71 0.18
C GLY A 83 5.59 -16.05 -1.04
N HIS A 84 5.08 -14.82 -0.90
CA HIS A 84 4.58 -14.04 -2.04
C HIS A 84 5.77 -13.40 -2.77
N ILE A 85 6.29 -14.12 -3.75
CA ILE A 85 7.39 -13.67 -4.59
C ILE A 85 6.81 -13.06 -5.87
N GLN A 86 7.03 -11.76 -6.08
CA GLN A 86 6.72 -11.08 -7.34
C GLN A 86 7.93 -11.20 -8.26
N ASP A 87 7.99 -12.28 -9.04
CA ASP A 87 8.99 -12.51 -10.06
C ASP A 87 8.36 -12.74 -11.43
N PHE A 88 9.20 -12.90 -12.45
CA PHE A 88 8.74 -13.14 -13.81
C PHE A 88 7.95 -14.45 -13.96
N ASN A 89 8.23 -15.45 -13.11
CA ASN A 89 7.51 -16.72 -13.12
C ASN A 89 6.09 -16.57 -12.56
N ALA A 90 5.92 -15.76 -11.52
CA ALA A 90 4.61 -15.40 -10.97
C ALA A 90 3.76 -14.66 -12.02
N LEU A 91 4.35 -13.75 -12.80
CA LEU A 91 3.70 -13.09 -13.93
C LEU A 91 3.23 -14.09 -14.99
N SER A 92 4.11 -14.98 -15.43
CA SER A 92 3.78 -16.01 -16.42
C SER A 92 2.66 -16.92 -15.93
N THR A 93 2.78 -17.44 -14.70
CA THR A 93 1.78 -18.32 -14.09
C THR A 93 0.44 -17.61 -13.95
N TYR A 94 0.45 -16.34 -13.55
CA TYR A 94 -0.77 -15.55 -13.41
C TYR A 94 -1.51 -15.38 -14.73
N LEU A 95 -0.80 -14.92 -15.78
CA LEU A 95 -1.40 -14.66 -17.09
C LEU A 95 -1.90 -15.93 -17.79
N GLN A 96 -1.26 -17.08 -17.55
CA GLN A 96 -1.70 -18.38 -18.09
C GLN A 96 -3.09 -18.82 -17.58
N GLN A 97 -3.61 -18.23 -16.50
CA GLN A 97 -4.95 -18.54 -15.99
C GLN A 97 -6.08 -17.94 -16.84
N PHE A 98 -5.76 -16.99 -17.73
CA PHE A 98 -6.73 -16.23 -18.50
C PHE A 98 -6.74 -16.67 -19.96
N ALA A 99 -7.92 -16.72 -20.56
CA ALA A 99 -8.03 -16.91 -22.01
C ALA A 99 -7.65 -15.63 -22.75
N PHE A 100 -7.38 -15.75 -24.05
CA PHE A 100 -6.94 -14.62 -24.89
C PHE A 100 -7.96 -13.46 -24.95
N ASP A 101 -9.24 -13.76 -24.81
CA ASP A 101 -10.34 -12.79 -24.79
C ASP A 101 -10.60 -12.17 -23.41
N GLU A 102 -9.91 -12.66 -22.36
CA GLU A 102 -10.05 -12.19 -20.97
C GLU A 102 -8.91 -11.25 -20.54
N PHE A 103 -8.24 -10.60 -21.49
CA PHE A 103 -7.14 -9.67 -21.20
C PHE A 103 -7.55 -8.57 -20.21
N TYR A 104 -8.75 -8.00 -20.39
CA TYR A 104 -9.26 -6.94 -19.52
C TYR A 104 -9.40 -7.42 -18.07
N GLU A 105 -9.93 -8.62 -17.87
CA GLU A 105 -10.04 -9.26 -16.56
C GLU A 105 -8.67 -9.53 -15.93
N ALA A 106 -7.69 -9.96 -16.74
CA ALA A 106 -6.34 -10.25 -16.28
C ALA A 106 -5.61 -8.99 -15.82
N ILE A 107 -5.69 -7.91 -16.61
CA ILE A 107 -4.92 -6.69 -16.35
C ILE A 107 -5.58 -5.81 -15.27
N ASN A 108 -6.86 -6.02 -14.96
CA ASN A 108 -7.59 -5.31 -13.92
C ASN A 108 -7.25 -5.82 -12.50
N ASP A 109 -5.97 -5.97 -12.19
CA ASP A 109 -5.43 -6.36 -10.88
C ASP A 109 -4.41 -5.31 -10.43
N PHE A 110 -4.62 -4.74 -9.25
CA PHE A 110 -3.78 -3.67 -8.73
C PHE A 110 -2.31 -4.09 -8.54
N HIS A 111 -2.10 -5.29 -8.01
CA HIS A 111 -0.76 -5.77 -7.69
C HIS A 111 0.01 -6.09 -8.96
N LEU A 112 -0.67 -6.60 -9.99
CA LEU A 112 -0.10 -6.78 -11.31
C LEU A 112 0.29 -5.42 -11.94
N LEU A 113 -0.59 -4.43 -11.91
CA LEU A 113 -0.31 -3.09 -12.45
C LEU A 113 0.88 -2.43 -11.75
N LEU A 114 0.97 -2.58 -10.42
CA LEU A 114 2.09 -2.08 -9.64
C LEU A 114 3.40 -2.78 -10.03
N TYR A 115 3.37 -4.11 -10.17
CA TYR A 115 4.52 -4.88 -10.62
C TYR A 115 4.99 -4.43 -12.01
N ILE A 116 4.08 -4.33 -12.99
CA ILE A 116 4.41 -3.88 -14.35
C ILE A 116 4.97 -2.44 -14.34
N ALA A 117 4.43 -1.56 -13.51
CA ALA A 117 4.91 -0.18 -13.41
C ALA A 117 6.29 -0.03 -12.75
N THR A 118 6.71 -1.02 -11.94
CA THR A 118 7.96 -1.01 -11.17
C THR A 118 8.99 -2.02 -11.65
N MET A 119 8.66 -2.85 -12.63
CA MET A 119 9.55 -3.86 -13.18
C MET A 119 10.71 -3.23 -13.96
N ASP A 120 11.93 -3.51 -13.53
CA ASP A 120 13.16 -2.96 -14.17
C ASP A 120 13.46 -3.61 -15.53
N MET A 121 13.00 -4.84 -15.76
CA MET A 121 13.30 -5.61 -16.98
C MET A 121 12.73 -4.96 -18.24
N LEU A 122 11.54 -4.37 -18.15
CA LEU A 122 10.86 -3.72 -19.26
C LEU A 122 10.11 -2.50 -18.71
N PRO A 123 10.68 -1.29 -18.82
CA PRO A 123 10.07 -0.09 -18.24
C PRO A 123 8.77 0.24 -18.99
N MET A 124 7.64 -0.18 -18.43
CA MET A 124 6.31 0.09 -19.00
C MET A 124 5.65 1.36 -18.47
N ARG A 125 6.26 1.98 -17.44
CA ARG A 125 5.69 3.15 -16.74
C ARG A 125 5.28 4.28 -17.69
N GLU A 126 6.08 4.56 -18.71
CA GLU A 126 5.82 5.65 -19.67
C GLU A 126 4.62 5.36 -20.60
N ASN A 127 4.31 4.08 -20.84
CA ASN A 127 3.25 3.65 -21.75
C ASN A 127 2.02 3.13 -21.01
N LEU A 128 2.00 3.21 -19.67
CA LEU A 128 0.92 2.66 -18.83
C LEU A 128 -0.30 3.59 -18.73
N GLU A 129 -0.13 4.89 -18.98
CA GLU A 129 -1.19 5.90 -18.82
C GLU A 129 -2.48 5.56 -19.61
N PRO A 130 -2.42 5.20 -20.91
CA PRO A 130 -3.63 4.85 -21.66
C PRO A 130 -4.35 3.62 -21.11
N LEU A 131 -3.60 2.64 -20.59
CA LEU A 131 -4.17 1.45 -19.94
C LEU A 131 -4.90 1.80 -18.65
N LEU A 132 -4.28 2.64 -17.80
CA LEU A 132 -4.91 3.07 -16.55
C LEU A 132 -6.18 3.89 -16.81
N GLU A 133 -6.18 4.73 -17.84
CA GLU A 133 -7.37 5.49 -18.24
C GLU A 133 -8.49 4.57 -18.75
N ALA A 134 -8.14 3.56 -19.55
CA ALA A 134 -9.09 2.54 -20.00
C ALA A 134 -9.71 1.78 -18.81
N LEU A 135 -8.91 1.34 -17.84
CA LEU A 135 -9.38 0.64 -16.65
C LEU A 135 -10.26 1.52 -15.76
N LYS A 136 -9.88 2.79 -15.57
CA LYS A 136 -10.66 3.77 -14.81
C LYS A 136 -12.04 4.01 -15.43
N ASN A 137 -12.11 4.09 -16.75
CA ASN A 137 -13.35 4.31 -17.50
C ASN A 137 -14.12 3.02 -17.80
N LYS A 138 -13.59 1.86 -17.42
CA LYS A 138 -14.11 0.51 -17.73
C LYS A 138 -14.25 0.25 -19.23
N ASP A 139 -13.35 0.83 -20.03
CA ASP A 139 -13.29 0.65 -21.48
C ASP A 139 -12.47 -0.59 -21.85
N ARG A 140 -13.19 -1.69 -22.10
CA ARG A 140 -12.60 -2.97 -22.50
C ARG A 140 -11.90 -2.91 -23.86
N ASN A 141 -12.43 -2.12 -24.79
CA ASN A 141 -11.89 -2.06 -26.14
C ASN A 141 -10.55 -1.32 -26.14
N ALA A 142 -10.48 -0.20 -25.41
CA ALA A 142 -9.23 0.54 -25.26
C ALA A 142 -8.14 -0.29 -24.57
N ALA A 143 -8.49 -1.12 -23.57
CA ALA A 143 -7.54 -2.03 -22.93
C ALA A 143 -7.02 -3.11 -23.90
N VAL A 144 -7.90 -3.69 -24.72
CA VAL A 144 -7.51 -4.69 -25.74
C VAL A 144 -6.72 -4.06 -26.89
N GLU A 145 -6.96 -2.79 -27.20
CA GLU A 145 -6.13 -2.05 -28.16
C GLU A 145 -4.73 -1.81 -27.59
N TRP A 146 -4.63 -1.46 -26.30
CA TRP A 146 -3.36 -1.29 -25.61
C TRP A 146 -2.54 -2.60 -25.54
N SER A 147 -3.17 -3.77 -25.42
CA SER A 147 -2.45 -5.05 -25.45
C SER A 147 -1.77 -5.34 -26.80
N ARG A 148 -2.12 -4.60 -27.86
CA ARG A 148 -1.46 -4.73 -29.17
C ARG A 148 -0.23 -3.83 -29.33
N THR A 149 0.13 -3.08 -28.30
CA THR A 149 1.33 -2.23 -28.30
C THR A 149 2.60 -3.07 -28.35
N GLU A 150 3.66 -2.52 -28.94
CA GLU A 150 4.94 -3.22 -29.10
C GLU A 150 5.56 -3.61 -27.75
N GLN A 151 5.36 -2.77 -26.72
CA GLN A 151 5.85 -3.01 -25.37
C GLN A 151 5.18 -4.23 -24.75
N TRP A 152 3.85 -4.34 -24.87
CA TRP A 152 3.14 -5.52 -24.37
C TRP A 152 3.49 -6.78 -25.16
N ALA A 153 3.56 -6.69 -26.49
CA ALA A 153 3.99 -7.81 -27.33
C ALA A 153 5.40 -8.33 -26.97
N THR A 154 6.31 -7.42 -26.59
CA THR A 154 7.65 -7.80 -26.11
C THR A 154 7.56 -8.59 -24.80
N LEU A 155 6.70 -8.18 -23.87
CA LEU A 155 6.47 -8.92 -22.63
C LEU A 155 5.90 -10.32 -22.89
N GLU A 156 4.92 -10.45 -23.78
CA GLU A 156 4.35 -11.73 -24.17
C GLU A 156 5.42 -12.67 -24.77
N GLN A 157 6.30 -12.13 -25.62
CA GLN A 157 7.42 -12.90 -26.19
C GLN A 157 8.40 -13.38 -25.11
N LEU A 158 8.72 -12.53 -24.12
CA LEU A 158 9.58 -12.90 -23.01
C LEU A 158 8.94 -14.00 -22.14
N ILE A 159 7.63 -13.91 -21.89
CA ILE A 159 6.86 -14.94 -21.17
C ILE A 159 6.90 -16.26 -21.93
N ALA A 160 6.68 -16.23 -23.25
CA ALA A 160 6.75 -17.40 -24.10
C ALA A 160 8.15 -18.03 -24.14
N ALA A 161 9.21 -17.22 -24.13
CA ALA A 161 10.60 -17.70 -24.12
C ALA A 161 11.04 -18.24 -22.75
N SER A 162 10.47 -17.72 -21.66
CA SER A 162 10.78 -18.15 -20.29
C SER A 162 10.05 -19.43 -19.88
N SER A 163 8.99 -19.82 -20.61
CA SER A 163 8.26 -21.05 -20.33
C SER A 163 9.09 -22.26 -20.79
N PRO A 164 9.38 -23.25 -19.91
CA PRO A 164 10.13 -24.43 -20.33
C PRO A 164 9.39 -25.20 -21.43
N PRO A 165 10.09 -25.72 -22.46
CA PRO A 165 9.45 -26.53 -23.49
C PRO A 165 8.79 -27.76 -22.84
N PRO A 166 7.62 -28.22 -23.35
CA PRO A 166 6.95 -29.39 -22.80
C PRO A 166 7.93 -30.57 -22.86
N SER A 167 8.22 -31.14 -21.68
CA SER A 167 9.04 -32.34 -21.54
C SER A 167 8.42 -33.45 -22.39
N ARG A 168 9.14 -33.83 -23.45
CA ARG A 168 8.76 -34.88 -24.40
C ARG A 168 9.03 -36.26 -23.83
#